data_AF-A0A3T0ECH6-F1
#
_entry.id   AF-A0A3T0ECH6-F1
#
_cell.length_a   1.000
_cell.length_b   1.000
_cell.length_c   1.000
_cell.angle_alpha   90.00
_cell.angle_beta   90.00
_cell.angle_gamma   90.00
#
_symmetry.space_group_name_H-M   'P 1'
#
loop_
_entity.id
_entity.type
_entity.pdbx_description
1 polymer ?
#
loop_
_entity_poly.entity_id
_entity_poly.type
_entity_poly.pdbx_seq_one_letter_code
_entity_poly.pdbx_strand_id
1 'polypeptide(L)'
;MTIRFQHYNLLIDSAFRLDSSRRALDPGLYRVETETELMEGASFQAERWLFATIRPIDAQGRTRRGEIYEVTRAELTQILTCHASTLQPPNMARATIHKPALLSRTDALAIERACNEGMVQTG
;
A
#
# COMPACT_ATOMS: atom_id res chain seq x y z
N MET A 1 -10.46 -16.39 -4.66
CA MET A 1 -10.76 -14.99 -5.03
C MET A 1 -10.72 -14.20 -3.74
N THR A 2 -9.87 -13.17 -3.68
CA THR A 2 -9.60 -12.40 -2.46
C THR A 2 -9.77 -10.92 -2.76
N ILE A 3 -10.51 -10.20 -1.91
CA ILE A 3 -10.63 -8.74 -2.03
C ILE A 3 -9.56 -8.09 -1.15
N ARG A 4 -8.78 -7.19 -1.74
CA ARG A 4 -7.76 -6.39 -1.05
C ARG A 4 -8.24 -4.94 -0.96
N PHE A 5 -8.31 -4.47 0.28
CA PHE A 5 -8.59 -3.09 0.64
C PHE A 5 -7.28 -2.37 0.98
N GLN A 6 -7.07 -1.19 0.42
CA GLN A 6 -5.93 -0.34 0.77
C GLN A 6 -6.43 1.06 1.09
N HIS A 7 -5.89 1.65 2.15
CA HIS A 7 -6.20 3.02 2.55
C HIS A 7 -4.89 3.78 2.71
N TYR A 8 -4.80 5.00 2.22
CA TYR A 8 -3.64 5.87 2.44
C TYR A 8 -4.09 7.32 2.61
N ASN A 9 -3.24 8.10 3.27
CA ASN A 9 -3.46 9.53 3.38
C ASN A 9 -2.64 10.22 2.29
N LEU A 10 -3.25 11.21 1.65
CA LEU A 10 -2.65 11.98 0.58
C LEU A 10 -2.86 13.46 0.87
N LEU A 11 -1.78 14.24 0.85
CA LEU A 11 -1.88 15.70 0.87
C LEU A 11 -1.92 16.19 -0.58
N ILE A 12 -3.03 16.84 -0.93
CA ILE A 12 -3.20 17.51 -2.22
C ILE A 12 -2.79 18.97 -2.01
N ASP A 13 -1.67 19.38 -2.61
CA ASP A 13 -1.08 20.72 -2.40
C ASP A 13 -1.68 21.80 -3.31
N SER A 14 -2.38 21.40 -4.37
CA SER A 14 -3.00 22.28 -5.35
C SER A 14 -4.33 21.71 -5.83
N ALA A 15 -5.28 22.58 -6.21
CA ALA A 15 -6.60 22.13 -6.61
C ALA A 15 -6.52 21.15 -7.80
N PHE A 16 -7.16 19.99 -7.67
CA PHE A 16 -7.14 18.93 -8.68
C PHE A 16 -8.55 18.70 -9.24
N ARG A 17 -8.72 18.81 -10.56
CA ARG A 17 -10.03 18.62 -11.19
C ARG A 17 -10.29 17.15 -11.48
N LEU A 18 -11.43 16.65 -11.03
CA LEU A 18 -11.93 15.32 -11.38
C LEU A 18 -12.72 15.40 -12.67
N ASP A 19 -12.29 14.64 -13.67
CA ASP A 19 -12.93 14.57 -14.98
C ASP A 19 -14.33 13.94 -14.90
N SER A 20 -14.49 12.91 -14.07
CA SER A 20 -15.71 12.13 -13.91
C SER A 20 -16.86 12.93 -13.29
N SER A 21 -16.55 13.78 -12.30
CA SER A 21 -17.56 14.48 -11.51
C SER A 21 -17.64 15.98 -11.80
N ARG A 22 -16.72 16.53 -12.62
CA ARG A 22 -16.52 17.98 -12.84
C ARG A 22 -16.30 18.77 -11.55
N ARG A 23 -16.06 18.10 -10.43
CA ARG A 23 -15.71 18.72 -9.14
C ARG A 23 -14.21 18.88 -9.07
N ALA A 24 -13.75 19.85 -8.29
CA ALA A 24 -12.36 19.96 -7.90
C ALA A 24 -12.19 19.41 -6.48
N LEU A 25 -11.07 18.75 -6.26
CA LEU A 25 -10.51 18.52 -4.94
C LEU A 25 -9.72 19.77 -4.58
N ASP A 26 -10.13 20.47 -3.53
CA ASP A 26 -9.38 21.61 -3.01
C ASP A 26 -8.07 21.14 -2.36
N PRO A 27 -7.08 22.03 -2.18
CA PRO A 27 -5.89 21.70 -1.42
C PRO A 27 -6.25 21.26 0.01
N GLY A 28 -5.66 20.16 0.46
CA GLY A 28 -5.96 19.59 1.77
C GLY A 28 -5.51 18.14 1.93
N LEU A 29 -5.72 17.62 3.13
CA LEU A 29 -5.44 16.23 3.44
C LEU A 29 -6.66 15.37 3.08
N TYR A 30 -6.43 14.26 2.41
CA TYR A 30 -7.47 13.32 1.99
C TYR A 30 -7.12 11.90 2.42
N ARG A 31 -8.16 11.12 2.73
CA ARG A 31 -8.09 9.67 2.80
C ARG A 31 -8.52 9.11 1.46
N VAL A 32 -7.68 8.28 0.89
CA VAL A 32 -7.99 7.49 -0.30
C VAL A 32 -8.23 6.06 0.13
N GLU A 33 -9.31 5.47 -0.36
CA GLU A 33 -9.68 4.08 -0.13
C GLU A 33 -9.85 3.39 -1.48
N THR A 34 -9.10 2.30 -1.70
CA THR A 34 -9.13 1.53 -2.95
C THR A 34 -9.54 0.09 -2.67
N GLU A 35 -10.38 -0.47 -3.54
CA GLU A 35 -10.78 -1.86 -3.51
C GLU A 35 -10.33 -2.57 -4.80
N THR A 36 -9.59 -3.66 -4.63
CA THR A 36 -9.04 -4.47 -5.72
C THR A 36 -9.36 -5.94 -5.48
N GLU A 37 -9.79 -6.64 -6.52
CA GLU A 37 -10.00 -8.07 -6.51
C GLU A 37 -8.76 -8.78 -7.04
N LEU A 38 -8.20 -9.67 -6.21
CA LEU A 38 -7.08 -10.52 -6.54
C LEU A 38 -7.58 -11.91 -6.95
N MET A 39 -7.25 -12.28 -8.18
CA MET A 39 -7.52 -13.58 -8.76
C MET A 39 -6.20 -14.34 -8.89
N GLU A 40 -6.02 -15.38 -8.09
CA GLU A 40 -4.82 -16.22 -8.08
C GLU A 40 -5.19 -17.64 -8.51
N GLY A 41 -4.44 -18.16 -9.48
CA GLY A 41 -4.45 -19.56 -9.90
C GLY A 41 -3.03 -20.12 -9.91
N ALA A 42 -2.90 -21.42 -10.15
CA ALA A 42 -1.60 -22.12 -10.06
C ALA A 42 -0.50 -21.53 -10.98
N SER A 43 -0.87 -20.83 -12.04
CA SER A 43 0.04 -20.23 -13.03
C SER A 43 -0.27 -18.77 -13.37
N PHE A 44 -1.20 -18.12 -12.66
CA PHE A 44 -1.53 -16.72 -12.93
C PHE A 44 -1.88 -15.95 -11.66
N GLN A 45 -1.54 -14.67 -11.68
CA GLN A 45 -2.00 -13.68 -10.73
C GLN A 45 -2.56 -12.51 -11.54
N ALA A 46 -3.82 -12.17 -11.31
CA ALA A 46 -4.50 -11.05 -11.95
C ALA A 46 -5.14 -10.14 -10.90
N GLU A 47 -5.07 -8.83 -11.14
CA GLU A 47 -5.69 -7.82 -10.30
C GLU A 47 -6.78 -7.10 -11.09
N ARG A 48 -8.01 -7.15 -10.58
CA ARG A 48 -9.15 -6.41 -11.12
C ARG A 48 -9.47 -5.22 -10.22
N TRP A 49 -9.45 -4.03 -10.79
CA TRP A 49 -9.89 -2.81 -10.13
C TRP A 49 -11.40 -2.86 -9.90
N LEU A 50 -11.85 -2.61 -8.66
CA LEU A 50 -13.28 -2.49 -8.36
C LEU A 50 -13.66 -1.01 -8.28
N PHE A 51 -13.13 -0.27 -7.31
CA PHE A 51 -13.38 1.17 -7.18
C PHE A 51 -12.34 1.86 -6.29
N ALA A 52 -12.37 3.20 -6.30
CA ALA A 52 -11.76 4.01 -5.24
C ALA A 52 -12.64 5.19 -4.85
N THR A 53 -12.49 5.59 -3.59
CA THR A 53 -13.09 6.80 -3.05
C THR A 53 -12.04 7.68 -2.39
N ILE A 54 -12.26 9.00 -2.45
CA ILE A 54 -11.45 10.02 -1.82
C ILE A 54 -12.35 10.81 -0.86
N ARG A 55 -11.88 11.03 0.36
CA ARG A 55 -12.60 11.77 1.41
C ARG A 55 -11.69 12.81 2.06
N PRO A 56 -12.08 14.09 2.14
CA PRO A 56 -11.28 15.09 2.82
C PRO A 56 -11.21 14.80 4.32
N ILE A 57 -10.06 15.06 4.91
CA ILE A 57 -9.77 14.93 6.32
C ILE A 57 -9.82 16.32 6.97
N ASP A 58 -10.55 16.45 8.06
CA ASP A 58 -10.62 17.68 8.85
C ASP A 58 -9.37 17.90 9.72
N ALA A 59 -9.29 19.06 10.36
CA ALA A 59 -8.18 19.42 11.24
C ALA A 59 -8.06 18.46 12.46
N GLN A 60 -9.11 17.70 12.77
CA GLN A 60 -9.16 16.72 13.84
C GLN A 60 -8.77 15.30 13.37
N GLY A 61 -8.31 15.14 12.12
CA GLY A 61 -7.90 13.86 11.56
C GLY A 61 -9.06 12.94 11.19
N ARG A 62 -10.29 13.45 11.14
CA ARG A 62 -11.49 12.67 10.79
C ARG A 62 -11.90 12.93 9.35
N THR A 63 -12.42 11.91 8.68
CA THR A 63 -13.02 12.10 7.36
C THR A 63 -14.29 12.94 7.47
N ARG A 64 -14.42 13.97 6.63
CA ARG A 64 -15.62 14.81 6.58
C ARG A 64 -16.81 13.97 6.11
N ARG A 65 -17.89 14.00 6.88
CA ARG A 65 -19.12 13.28 6.54
C ARG A 65 -19.82 14.00 5.40
N GLY A 66 -20.19 13.26 4.34
CA GLY A 66 -20.94 13.78 3.19
C GLY A 66 -20.09 14.22 1.99
N GLU A 67 -18.78 14.39 2.15
CA GLU A 67 -17.86 14.70 1.06
C GLU A 67 -17.12 13.41 0.65
N ILE A 68 -17.74 12.64 -0.25
CA ILE A 68 -17.15 11.43 -0.84
C ILE A 68 -17.06 11.66 -2.34
N TYR A 69 -15.84 11.49 -2.86
CA TYR A 69 -15.56 11.57 -4.29
C TYR A 69 -15.23 10.17 -4.78
N GLU A 70 -16.11 9.59 -5.60
CA GLU A 70 -15.78 8.40 -6.37
C GLU A 70 -14.84 8.80 -7.49
N VAL A 71 -13.75 8.06 -7.66
CA VAL A 71 -12.74 8.36 -8.68
C VAL A 71 -12.47 7.13 -9.53
N THR A 72 -12.27 7.37 -10.81
CA THR A 72 -11.82 6.34 -11.75
C THR A 72 -10.37 5.96 -11.47
N ARG A 73 -9.95 4.79 -11.96
CA ARG A 73 -8.56 4.34 -11.88
C ARG A 73 -7.59 5.34 -12.51
N ALA A 74 -7.98 5.94 -13.62
CA ALA A 74 -7.16 6.92 -14.34
C ALA A 74 -6.98 8.21 -13.53
N GLU A 75 -8.07 8.77 -13.00
CA GLU A 75 -8.02 9.96 -12.14
C GLU A 75 -7.17 9.72 -10.90
N LEU A 76 -7.37 8.58 -10.22
CA LEU A 76 -6.55 8.25 -9.06
C LEU A 76 -5.07 8.17 -9.41
N THR A 77 -4.74 7.54 -10.54
CA THR A 77 -3.35 7.45 -11.01
C THR A 77 -2.76 8.83 -11.26
N GLN A 78 -3.51 9.74 -11.88
CA GLN A 78 -3.08 11.12 -12.10
C GLN A 78 -2.86 11.86 -10.78
N ILE A 79 -3.83 11.80 -9.86
CA ILE A 79 -3.74 12.40 -8.52
C ILE A 79 -2.48 11.91 -7.81
N LEU A 80 -2.28 10.59 -7.76
CA LEU A 80 -1.12 9.97 -7.13
C LEU A 80 0.19 10.35 -7.81
N THR A 81 0.19 10.51 -9.13
CA THR A 81 1.40 10.92 -9.87
C THR A 81 1.75 12.37 -9.56
N CYS A 82 0.75 13.26 -9.56
CA CYS A 82 0.94 14.69 -9.28
C CYS A 82 1.35 14.95 -7.83
N HIS A 83 0.91 14.11 -6.89
CA HIS A 83 1.12 14.29 -5.45
C HIS A 83 1.91 13.14 -4.80
N ALA A 84 2.73 12.41 -5.58
CA ALA A 84 3.42 11.19 -5.12
C ALA A 84 4.30 11.43 -3.88
N SER A 85 4.93 12.60 -3.79
CA SER A 85 5.84 12.98 -2.70
C SER A 85 5.14 13.14 -1.35
N THR A 86 3.81 13.26 -1.33
CA THR A 86 3.04 13.47 -0.10
C THR A 86 2.27 12.24 0.35
N LEU A 87 2.38 11.15 -0.41
CA LEU A 87 1.70 9.91 -0.13
C LEU A 87 2.22 9.32 1.18
N GLN A 88 1.35 9.28 2.18
CA GLN A 88 1.61 8.52 3.39
C GLN A 88 0.91 7.18 3.25
N PRO A 89 1.65 6.05 3.19
CA PRO A 89 1.04 4.74 3.19
C PRO A 89 0.15 4.60 4.43
N PRO A 90 -0.81 3.66 4.43
CA PRO A 90 -1.54 3.35 5.66
C PRO A 90 -0.51 3.23 6.76
N ASN A 91 -0.75 3.91 7.88
CA ASN A 91 -0.01 3.68 9.10
C ASN A 91 -0.26 2.20 9.42
N MET A 92 0.54 1.30 8.85
CA MET A 92 0.85 0.03 9.45
C MET A 92 1.28 0.50 10.82
N ALA A 93 0.41 0.30 11.82
CA ALA A 93 0.90 0.18 13.18
C ALA A 93 2.18 -0.65 13.01
N ARG A 94 3.33 -0.03 13.28
CA ARG A 94 4.56 -0.78 13.44
C ARG A 94 4.15 -1.83 14.46
N ALA A 95 3.80 -3.02 13.98
CA ALA A 95 4.05 -4.21 14.75
C ALA A 95 5.53 -4.05 15.00
N THR A 96 5.86 -3.63 16.22
CA THR A 96 7.20 -3.69 16.75
C THR A 96 7.62 -5.10 16.40
N ILE A 97 8.44 -5.24 15.36
CA ILE A 97 9.14 -6.48 15.12
C ILE A 97 9.90 -6.61 16.43
N HIS A 98 9.41 -7.49 17.30
CA HIS A 98 10.18 -7.95 18.42
C HIS A 98 11.48 -8.41 17.79
N LYS A 99 12.50 -7.58 18.01
CA LYS A 99 13.92 -7.84 17.83
C LYS A 99 14.13 -9.35 17.81
N PRO A 100 14.62 -9.97 16.72
CA PRO A 100 14.97 -11.38 16.81
C PRO A 100 15.94 -11.49 17.98
N ALA A 101 15.54 -12.29 18.97
CA ALA A 101 16.39 -12.60 20.11
C ALA A 101 17.74 -13.00 19.55
N LEU A 102 18.80 -12.38 20.08
CA LEU A 102 20.18 -12.79 19.87
C LEU A 102 20.20 -14.33 19.95
N LEU A 103 20.41 -15.00 18.83
CA LEU A 103 20.82 -16.39 18.88
C LEU A 103 22.19 -16.39 19.57
N SER A 104 22.23 -17.07 20.71
CA SER A 104 23.44 -17.27 21.49
C SER A 104 24.55 -17.79 20.58
N ARG A 105 25.76 -17.25 20.81
CA ARG A 105 26.99 -17.37 20.01
C ARG A 105 27.55 -18.80 19.86
N THR A 106 26.76 -19.83 20.14
CA THR A 106 27.15 -21.24 20.12
C THR A 106 26.60 -21.98 18.90
N ASP A 107 25.52 -21.51 18.27
CA ASP A 107 24.88 -22.20 17.13
C ASP A 107 25.44 -21.79 15.74
N ALA A 108 26.20 -20.70 15.65
CA ALA A 108 26.75 -20.23 14.36
C ALA A 108 27.82 -21.17 13.77
N LEU A 109 28.58 -21.87 14.61
CA LEU A 109 29.63 -22.80 14.17
C LEU A 109 29.11 -24.20 13.79
N ALA A 110 27.90 -24.57 14.21
CA ALA A 110 27.26 -25.83 13.82
C ALA A 110 26.69 -25.75 12.39
N ILE A 111 26.20 -24.57 11.99
CA ILE A 111 25.62 -24.34 10.66
C ILE A 111 26.71 -24.27 9.58
N GLU A 112 27.89 -23.69 9.87
CA GLU A 112 29.01 -23.67 8.90
C GLU A 112 29.60 -25.05 8.61
N ARG A 113 29.57 -25.99 9.57
CA ARG A 113 30.09 -27.35 9.33
C ARG A 113 29.16 -28.22 8.48
N ALA A 114 27.84 -27.97 8.52
CA ALA A 114 26.87 -28.72 7.71
C ALA A 114 26.88 -28.31 6.23
N CYS A 115 27.47 -27.17 5.87
CA CYS A 115 27.56 -26.70 4.48
C CYS A 115 28.78 -27.24 3.71
N ASN A 116 29.73 -27.92 4.37
CA ASN A 116 31.00 -28.34 3.73
C ASN A 116 31.18 -29.85 3.55
N GLU A 117 30.17 -30.66 3.87
CA GLU A 117 30.16 -32.11 3.60
C GLU A 117 29.02 -32.45 2.64
N GLY A 118 29.25 -32.26 1.34
CA GLY A 118 28.27 -32.67 0.32
C GLY A 118 28.66 -32.34 -1.11
N MET A 119 29.36 -33.28 -1.75
CA MET A 119 29.48 -33.48 -3.20
C MET A 119 30.63 -32.76 -3.93
N VAL A 120 31.85 -33.21 -3.68
CA VAL A 120 32.83 -33.40 -4.77
C VAL A 120 32.44 -34.70 -5.48
N GLN A 121 31.94 -34.63 -6.71
CA GLN A 121 32.11 -35.71 -7.69
C GLN A 121 31.91 -35.23 -9.14
N THR A 122 33.04 -35.17 -9.84
CA THR A 122 33.32 -35.53 -11.24
C THR A 122 32.66 -34.77 -12.40
N GLY A 123 33.56 -34.16 -13.18
CA GLY A 123 33.47 -33.84 -14.60
C GLY A 123 34.86 -33.42 -15.08
#